data_AF-A0A1H4EJY3-F1
#
_entry.id   AF-A0A1H4EJY3-F1
#
_cell.length_a   1.000
_cell.length_b   1.000
_cell.length_c   1.000
_cell.angle_alpha   90.00
_cell.angle_beta   90.00
_cell.angle_gamma   90.00
#
_symmetry.space_group_name_H-M   'P 1'
#
loop_
_entity.id
_entity.type
_entity.pdbx_description
1 polymer ?
#
loop_
_entity_poly.entity_id
_entity_poly.type
_entity_poly.pdbx_seq_one_letter_code
_entity_poly.pdbx_strand_id
1 'polypeptide(L)'
;MTRPSPAAAPAPRAPLASPSLAVAQACAERLTSGGALAASDLSRLMTEAHGGTDAGGAWSWRAAYDAVEAAQIIAFRRASAGSLRGDPAGLLGLARAIAGRCPTQSRRSEAQLRLQQFSTPLPLAVVVAAAAQPRRGETVLEPSCGTGLIAAALRAMGATVVLNEIDPGRAALAAAALGASVSGRDAEFIDDLLDAPVAPTLVAMNPPFSSSAARTADPAIAGRRLVSALKRLRPGGRLVAIMPAGFDAGRSHGAAWRDAGAWAALRLRLALPTDAFRAHGASVETVLVVYDKAAVSAAPVHADAATLDEALAVALSVTRGAEELGETPSAASLPLASVRRTKSASVPRTATPVGASTPALALRREKPEPLEYVVVETVAGDAAAARDGGGLYTPYRVARIAIPGAADHATPLVESAAMAAITPPAPSHRPLLAPSLIRRGALSDAQLESWSTPARP
;
A
#
# COMPACT_ATOMS: atom_id res chain seq x y z
N MET A 1 -65.01 1.43 -26.66
CA MET A 1 -63.63 1.98 -26.69
C MET A 1 -62.82 1.32 -25.58
N THR A 2 -62.11 0.24 -25.91
CA THR A 2 -61.22 -0.51 -25.00
C THR A 2 -59.83 0.12 -25.05
N ARG A 3 -59.30 0.56 -23.89
CA ARG A 3 -57.95 1.14 -23.77
C ARG A 3 -56.90 0.07 -24.11
N PRO A 4 -55.84 0.40 -24.86
CA PRO A 4 -54.75 -0.53 -25.13
C PRO A 4 -53.88 -0.73 -23.89
N SER A 5 -53.47 -1.97 -23.64
CA SER A 5 -52.50 -2.33 -22.61
C SER A 5 -51.14 -1.69 -22.88
N PRO A 6 -50.39 -1.25 -21.85
CA PRO A 6 -49.06 -0.72 -22.03
C PRO A 6 -48.09 -1.83 -22.44
N ALA A 7 -47.33 -1.58 -23.52
CA ALA A 7 -46.27 -2.46 -23.98
C ALA A 7 -45.22 -2.65 -22.88
N ALA A 8 -44.86 -3.90 -22.60
CA ALA A 8 -43.81 -4.25 -21.66
C ALA A 8 -42.48 -3.59 -22.08
N ALA A 9 -41.84 -2.89 -21.14
CA ALA A 9 -40.52 -2.32 -21.35
C ALA A 9 -39.52 -3.46 -21.68
N PRO A 10 -38.60 -3.25 -22.64
CA PRO A 10 -37.58 -4.24 -22.97
C PRO A 10 -36.73 -4.52 -21.72
N ALA A 11 -36.48 -5.81 -21.46
CA ALA A 11 -35.62 -6.25 -20.37
C ALA A 11 -34.25 -5.52 -20.45
N PRO A 12 -33.66 -5.13 -19.31
CA PRO A 12 -32.36 -4.48 -19.31
C PRO A 12 -31.35 -5.41 -19.99
N ARG A 13 -30.72 -4.92 -21.07
CA ARG A 13 -29.55 -5.58 -21.67
C ARG A 13 -28.52 -5.78 -20.56
N ALA A 14 -27.98 -7.00 -20.44
CA ALA A 14 -26.84 -7.25 -19.57
C ALA A 14 -25.78 -6.16 -19.85
N PRO A 15 -25.19 -5.53 -18.82
CA PRO A 15 -24.15 -4.54 -19.04
C PRO A 15 -23.07 -5.20 -19.91
N LEU A 16 -22.69 -4.54 -21.02
CA LEU A 16 -21.54 -4.96 -21.78
C LEU A 16 -20.37 -5.09 -20.79
N ALA A 17 -19.74 -6.26 -20.73
CA ALA A 17 -18.58 -6.48 -19.89
C ALA A 17 -17.54 -5.40 -20.22
N SER A 18 -16.92 -4.79 -19.20
CA SER A 18 -15.86 -3.82 -19.46
C SER A 18 -14.76 -4.49 -20.30
N PRO A 19 -14.08 -3.74 -21.19
CA PRO A 19 -12.99 -4.30 -22.00
C PRO A 19 -11.94 -5.06 -21.17
N SER A 20 -11.58 -4.54 -19.98
CA SER A 20 -10.65 -5.20 -19.06
C SER A 20 -11.19 -6.52 -18.50
N LEU A 21 -12.50 -6.64 -18.28
CA LEU A 21 -13.11 -7.90 -17.84
C LEU A 21 -13.09 -8.96 -18.95
N ALA A 22 -13.33 -8.58 -20.20
CA ALA A 22 -13.21 -9.49 -21.33
C ALA A 22 -11.77 -10.03 -21.46
N VAL A 23 -10.77 -9.15 -21.31
CA VAL A 23 -9.36 -9.56 -21.26
C VAL A 23 -9.08 -10.49 -20.09
N ALA A 24 -9.59 -10.19 -18.89
CA ALA A 24 -9.44 -11.05 -17.72
C ALA A 24 -10.01 -12.46 -17.95
N GLN A 25 -11.16 -12.58 -18.61
CA GLN A 25 -11.78 -13.86 -18.95
C GLN A 25 -10.91 -14.67 -19.94
N ALA A 26 -10.45 -14.04 -21.02
CA ALA A 26 -9.56 -14.70 -22.00
C ALA A 26 -8.24 -15.16 -21.37
N CYS A 27 -7.64 -14.32 -20.52
CA CYS A 27 -6.45 -14.69 -19.77
C CYS A 27 -6.72 -15.85 -18.79
N ALA A 28 -7.89 -15.85 -18.12
CA ALA A 28 -8.26 -16.89 -17.17
C ALA A 28 -8.41 -18.26 -17.84
N GLU A 29 -8.98 -18.31 -19.04
CA GLU A 29 -9.08 -19.55 -19.84
C GLU A 29 -7.71 -20.11 -20.15
N ARG A 30 -6.78 -19.26 -20.62
CA ARG A 30 -5.40 -19.68 -20.90
C ARG A 30 -4.67 -20.19 -19.65
N LEU A 31 -4.82 -19.51 -18.51
CA LEU A 31 -4.25 -19.94 -17.23
C LEU A 31 -4.84 -21.27 -16.74
N THR A 32 -6.16 -21.46 -16.90
CA THR A 32 -6.87 -22.69 -16.52
C THR A 32 -6.39 -23.88 -17.34
N SER A 33 -6.11 -23.67 -18.63
CA SER A 33 -5.55 -24.68 -19.54
C SER A 33 -4.04 -24.89 -19.37
N GLY A 34 -3.40 -24.25 -18.39
CA GLY A 34 -1.97 -24.39 -18.10
C GLY A 34 -1.03 -23.54 -18.96
N GLY A 35 -1.56 -22.67 -19.82
CA GLY A 35 -0.78 -21.80 -20.68
C GLY A 35 -0.16 -20.61 -19.93
N ALA A 36 1.06 -20.23 -20.32
CA ALA A 36 1.71 -19.01 -19.87
C ALA A 36 1.20 -17.79 -20.66
N LEU A 37 1.18 -16.62 -20.04
CA LEU A 37 0.82 -15.33 -20.62
C LEU A 37 2.09 -14.51 -20.85
N ALA A 38 2.38 -14.14 -22.09
CA ALA A 38 3.44 -13.19 -22.39
C ALA A 38 2.92 -11.74 -22.33
N ALA A 39 3.82 -10.78 -22.12
CA ALA A 39 3.46 -9.36 -22.16
C ALA A 39 2.91 -8.95 -23.54
N SER A 40 3.40 -9.58 -24.62
CA SER A 40 2.89 -9.36 -25.99
C SER A 40 1.46 -9.86 -26.16
N ASP A 41 1.12 -11.03 -25.59
CA ASP A 41 -0.26 -11.55 -25.57
C ASP A 41 -1.20 -10.55 -24.89
N LEU A 42 -0.78 -10.05 -23.73
CA LEU A 42 -1.57 -9.10 -22.94
C LEU A 42 -1.78 -7.78 -23.67
N SER A 43 -0.72 -7.21 -24.26
CA SER A 43 -0.81 -5.98 -25.05
C SER A 43 -1.76 -6.11 -26.23
N ARG A 44 -1.69 -7.25 -26.95
CA ARG A 44 -2.58 -7.56 -28.07
C ARG A 44 -4.03 -7.64 -27.63
N LEU A 45 -4.33 -8.43 -26.58
CA LEU A 45 -5.70 -8.57 -26.05
C LEU A 45 -6.27 -7.24 -25.55
N MET A 46 -5.46 -6.43 -24.87
CA MET A 46 -5.89 -5.11 -24.40
C MET A 46 -6.20 -4.17 -25.57
N THR A 47 -5.36 -4.18 -26.60
CA THR A 47 -5.55 -3.35 -27.80
C THR A 47 -6.81 -3.74 -28.57
N GLU A 48 -7.03 -5.05 -28.77
CA GLU A 48 -8.24 -5.57 -29.41
C GLU A 48 -9.50 -5.21 -28.61
N ALA A 49 -9.48 -5.36 -27.29
CA ALA A 49 -10.64 -5.10 -26.44
C ALA A 49 -10.99 -3.60 -26.30
N HIS A 50 -9.98 -2.72 -26.29
CA HIS A 50 -10.17 -1.27 -26.12
C HIS A 50 -10.24 -0.51 -27.46
N GLY A 51 -9.98 -1.17 -28.60
CA GLY A 51 -10.01 -0.57 -29.92
C GLY A 51 -8.89 0.44 -30.20
N GLY A 52 -7.77 0.37 -29.46
CA GLY A 52 -6.63 1.28 -29.59
C GLY A 52 -5.44 0.83 -28.75
N THR A 53 -4.26 1.44 -28.99
CA THR A 53 -3.01 1.05 -28.33
C THR A 53 -2.76 1.79 -27.01
N ASP A 54 -1.82 1.30 -26.20
CA ASP A 54 -1.34 2.00 -25.00
C ASP A 54 -0.67 3.34 -25.34
N ALA A 55 0.12 3.37 -26.42
CA ALA A 55 0.74 4.60 -26.94
C ALA A 55 -0.30 5.65 -27.36
N GLY A 56 -1.48 5.20 -27.83
CA GLY A 56 -2.62 6.07 -28.14
C GLY A 56 -3.47 6.45 -26.92
N GLY A 57 -3.12 5.99 -25.72
CA GLY A 57 -3.85 6.27 -24.48
C GLY A 57 -5.17 5.50 -24.32
N ALA A 58 -5.46 4.52 -25.19
CA ALA A 58 -6.71 3.76 -25.13
C ALA A 58 -6.80 2.83 -23.90
N TRP A 59 -5.65 2.41 -23.38
CA TRP A 59 -5.54 1.62 -22.16
C TRP A 59 -4.17 1.84 -21.49
N SER A 60 -4.04 1.43 -20.24
CA SER A 60 -2.77 1.52 -19.48
C SER A 60 -2.27 0.15 -19.05
N TRP A 61 -0.96 0.01 -18.88
CA TRP A 61 -0.37 -1.23 -18.34
C TRP A 61 -0.90 -1.60 -16.96
N ARG A 62 -1.31 -0.61 -16.15
CA ARG A 62 -1.99 -0.88 -14.87
C ARG A 62 -3.30 -1.63 -15.10
N ALA A 63 -4.16 -1.15 -16.00
CA ALA A 63 -5.41 -1.82 -16.33
C ALA A 63 -5.18 -3.24 -16.90
N ALA A 64 -4.10 -3.43 -17.67
CA ALA A 64 -3.70 -4.73 -18.17
C ALA A 64 -3.28 -5.68 -17.03
N TYR A 65 -2.51 -5.19 -16.06
CA TYR A 65 -2.12 -5.98 -14.89
C TYR A 65 -3.31 -6.26 -13.97
N ASP A 66 -4.22 -5.31 -13.75
CA ASP A 66 -5.47 -5.54 -13.02
C ASP A 66 -6.32 -6.64 -13.68
N ALA A 67 -6.37 -6.68 -15.02
CA ALA A 67 -7.05 -7.75 -15.76
C ALA A 67 -6.36 -9.11 -15.55
N VAL A 68 -5.03 -9.17 -15.52
CA VAL A 68 -4.27 -10.40 -15.20
C VAL A 68 -4.49 -10.84 -13.75
N GLU A 69 -4.55 -9.92 -12.79
CA GLU A 69 -4.88 -10.25 -11.39
C GLU A 69 -6.29 -10.85 -11.28
N ALA A 70 -7.28 -10.26 -11.96
CA ALA A 70 -8.63 -10.82 -12.06
C ALA A 70 -8.65 -12.20 -12.74
N ALA A 71 -7.83 -12.40 -13.77
CA ALA A 71 -7.67 -13.69 -14.44
C ALA A 71 -7.12 -14.78 -13.49
N GLN A 72 -6.13 -14.42 -12.67
CA GLN A 72 -5.58 -15.31 -11.64
C GLN A 72 -6.66 -15.72 -10.64
N ILE A 73 -7.52 -14.79 -10.21
CA ILE A 73 -8.64 -15.07 -9.29
C ILE A 73 -9.60 -16.09 -9.92
N ILE A 74 -10.01 -15.88 -11.16
CA ILE A 74 -10.94 -16.78 -11.86
C ILE A 74 -10.33 -18.19 -11.98
N ALA A 75 -9.08 -18.30 -12.43
CA ALA A 75 -8.39 -19.58 -12.55
C ALA A 75 -8.19 -20.27 -11.20
N PHE A 76 -7.76 -19.53 -10.18
CA PHE A 76 -7.53 -20.03 -8.83
C PHE A 76 -8.82 -20.54 -8.18
N ARG A 77 -9.93 -19.81 -8.31
CA ARG A 77 -11.24 -20.23 -7.78
C ARG A 77 -11.74 -21.52 -8.42
N ARG A 78 -11.53 -21.70 -9.72
CA ARG A 78 -11.89 -22.92 -10.45
C ARG A 78 -11.07 -24.11 -9.97
N ALA A 79 -9.75 -23.93 -9.83
CA ALA A 79 -8.82 -25.00 -9.48
C ALA A 79 -8.77 -25.33 -7.98
N SER A 80 -9.08 -24.37 -7.10
CA SER A 80 -9.15 -24.58 -5.64
C SER A 80 -10.47 -25.18 -5.16
N ALA A 81 -11.48 -25.25 -6.03
CA ALA A 81 -12.74 -25.89 -5.70
C ALA A 81 -12.52 -27.40 -5.53
N GLY A 82 -12.95 -27.96 -4.39
CA GLY A 82 -12.83 -29.40 -4.11
C GLY A 82 -11.72 -29.71 -3.12
N SER A 83 -10.76 -30.56 -3.50
CA SER A 83 -9.78 -31.20 -2.61
C SER A 83 -8.81 -30.23 -1.92
N LEU A 84 -8.50 -29.09 -2.55
CA LEU A 84 -7.59 -28.09 -1.98
C LEU A 84 -8.30 -27.10 -1.04
N ARG A 85 -9.62 -27.16 -0.91
CA ARG A 85 -10.35 -26.22 -0.06
C ARG A 85 -9.93 -26.41 1.39
N GLY A 86 -9.43 -25.33 2.00
CA GLY A 86 -8.94 -25.35 3.37
C GLY A 86 -7.58 -26.05 3.56
N ASP A 87 -6.85 -26.36 2.49
CA ASP A 87 -5.47 -26.85 2.54
C ASP A 87 -4.48 -25.72 2.19
N PRO A 88 -3.87 -25.04 3.18
CA PRO A 88 -2.99 -23.90 2.92
C PRO A 88 -1.77 -24.26 2.06
N ALA A 89 -1.18 -25.45 2.24
CA ALA A 89 0.02 -25.84 1.52
C ALA A 89 -0.29 -26.14 0.04
N GLY A 90 -1.35 -26.90 -0.21
CA GLY A 90 -1.81 -27.16 -1.58
C GLY A 90 -2.29 -25.89 -2.29
N LEU A 91 -2.97 -24.99 -1.59
CA LEU A 91 -3.36 -23.68 -2.12
C LEU A 91 -2.16 -22.80 -2.46
N LEU A 92 -1.10 -22.82 -1.63
CA LEU A 92 0.14 -22.10 -1.92
C LEU A 92 0.83 -22.65 -3.19
N GLY A 93 0.87 -23.98 -3.33
CA GLY A 93 1.38 -24.64 -4.53
C GLY A 93 0.61 -24.25 -5.80
N LEU A 94 -0.73 -24.27 -5.74
CA LEU A 94 -1.60 -23.83 -6.83
C LEU A 94 -1.38 -22.34 -7.17
N ALA A 95 -1.32 -21.48 -6.16
CA ALA A 95 -1.08 -20.05 -6.32
C ALA A 95 0.26 -19.77 -7.02
N ARG A 96 1.33 -20.48 -6.65
CA ARG A 96 2.64 -20.39 -7.31
C ARG A 96 2.57 -20.82 -8.77
N ALA A 97 1.89 -21.92 -9.07
CA ALA A 97 1.75 -22.43 -10.44
C ALA A 97 1.00 -21.45 -11.34
N ILE A 98 -0.05 -20.79 -10.84
CA ILE A 98 -0.81 -19.78 -11.58
C ILE A 98 0.00 -18.49 -11.73
N ALA A 99 0.59 -17.96 -10.65
CA ALA A 99 1.36 -16.73 -10.68
C ALA A 99 2.61 -16.85 -11.57
N GLY A 100 3.28 -18.01 -11.57
CA GLY A 100 4.45 -18.29 -12.41
C GLY A 100 4.15 -18.34 -13.92
N ARG A 101 2.88 -18.38 -14.32
CA ARG A 101 2.43 -18.31 -15.71
C ARG A 101 2.06 -16.88 -16.14
N CYS A 102 2.11 -15.91 -15.23
CA CYS A 102 1.76 -14.52 -15.51
C CYS A 102 3.00 -13.68 -15.80
N PRO A 103 2.89 -12.61 -16.60
CA PRO A 103 3.99 -11.68 -16.81
C PRO A 103 4.28 -10.89 -15.52
N THR A 104 5.54 -10.57 -15.29
CA THR A 104 5.96 -9.65 -14.22
C THR A 104 5.40 -8.25 -14.47
N GLN A 105 4.94 -7.57 -13.42
CA GLN A 105 4.45 -6.18 -13.50
C GLN A 105 5.61 -5.18 -13.56
N SER A 106 6.37 -5.19 -14.67
CA SER A 106 7.58 -4.37 -14.84
C SER A 106 7.32 -2.92 -15.27
N ARG A 107 6.15 -2.61 -15.83
CA ARG A 107 5.79 -1.27 -16.31
C ARG A 107 4.97 -0.52 -15.27
N ARG A 108 5.60 0.41 -14.55
CA ARG A 108 4.93 1.20 -13.51
C ARG A 108 4.37 2.48 -14.13
N SER A 109 3.11 2.79 -13.86
CA SER A 109 2.56 4.11 -14.17
C SER A 109 2.91 5.11 -13.04
N GLU A 110 2.98 6.40 -13.36
CA GLU A 110 3.14 7.45 -12.35
C GLU A 110 2.03 7.40 -11.30
N ALA A 111 0.80 7.14 -11.72
CA ALA A 111 -0.35 6.97 -10.82
C ALA A 111 -0.15 5.80 -9.84
N GLN A 112 0.39 4.67 -10.30
CA GLN A 112 0.66 3.50 -9.46
C GLN A 112 1.79 3.76 -8.44
N LEU A 113 2.86 4.45 -8.86
CA LEU A 113 3.95 4.86 -7.96
C LEU A 113 3.45 5.86 -6.92
N ARG A 114 2.62 6.82 -7.34
CA ARG A 114 2.03 7.83 -6.48
C ARG A 114 1.10 7.21 -5.44
N LEU A 115 0.15 6.39 -5.87
CA LEU A 115 -0.88 5.86 -4.99
C LEU A 115 -0.43 4.61 -4.21
N GLN A 116 0.81 4.14 -4.44
CA GLN A 116 1.36 2.90 -3.88
C GLN A 116 0.39 1.71 -3.96
N GLN A 117 -0.33 1.63 -5.07
CA GLN A 117 -1.34 0.59 -5.34
C GLN A 117 -0.67 -0.70 -5.83
N PHE A 118 0.15 -1.31 -4.99
CA PHE A 118 0.69 -2.64 -5.27
C PHE A 118 -0.26 -3.69 -4.71
N SER A 119 -0.87 -4.49 -5.60
CA SER A 119 -1.67 -5.64 -5.18
C SER A 119 -0.81 -6.66 -4.46
N THR A 120 -1.39 -7.39 -3.50
CA THR A 120 -0.73 -8.54 -2.87
C THR A 120 -0.65 -9.70 -3.85
N PRO A 121 0.54 -10.25 -4.16
CA PRO A 121 0.67 -11.41 -5.05
C PRO A 121 -0.11 -12.61 -4.54
N LEU A 122 -0.69 -13.41 -5.45
CA LEU A 122 -1.54 -14.55 -5.10
C LEU A 122 -0.88 -15.55 -4.12
N PRO A 123 0.42 -15.91 -4.27
CA PRO A 123 1.07 -16.78 -3.29
C PRO A 123 1.13 -16.18 -1.88
N LEU A 124 1.40 -14.87 -1.77
CA LEU A 124 1.43 -14.17 -0.49
C LEU A 124 0.01 -14.03 0.10
N ALA A 125 -1.00 -13.84 -0.73
CA ALA A 125 -2.40 -13.84 -0.33
C ALA A 125 -2.82 -15.15 0.37
N VAL A 126 -2.26 -16.31 -0.04
CA VAL A 126 -2.49 -17.59 0.67
C VAL A 126 -1.88 -17.57 2.08
N VAL A 127 -0.68 -17.01 2.26
CA VAL A 127 -0.07 -16.87 3.59
C VAL A 127 -0.90 -15.94 4.48
N VAL A 128 -1.42 -14.84 3.94
CA VAL A 128 -2.34 -13.94 4.65
C VAL A 128 -3.61 -14.70 5.10
N ALA A 129 -4.22 -15.47 4.19
CA ALA A 129 -5.40 -16.26 4.50
C ALA A 129 -5.12 -17.38 5.54
N ALA A 130 -3.94 -17.99 5.49
CA ALA A 130 -3.50 -18.98 6.46
C ALA A 130 -3.29 -18.38 7.86
N ALA A 131 -2.71 -17.18 7.96
CA ALA A 131 -2.58 -16.45 9.22
C ALA A 131 -3.95 -16.04 9.80
N ALA A 132 -4.92 -15.72 8.92
CA ALA A 132 -6.27 -15.33 9.33
C ALA A 132 -7.06 -16.50 9.92
N GLN A 133 -6.76 -17.73 9.50
CA GLN A 133 -7.41 -18.96 9.97
C GLN A 133 -8.94 -18.85 9.98
N PRO A 134 -9.58 -18.55 8.83
CA PRO A 134 -11.03 -18.42 8.76
C PRO A 134 -11.69 -19.76 9.07
N ARG A 135 -12.69 -19.71 9.94
CA ARG A 135 -13.61 -20.83 10.14
C ARG A 135 -14.61 -20.84 8.98
N ARG A 136 -15.15 -22.01 8.65
CA ARG A 136 -16.07 -22.13 7.51
C ARG A 136 -17.29 -21.22 7.71
N GLY A 137 -17.58 -20.39 6.70
CA GLY A 137 -18.70 -19.44 6.70
C GLY A 137 -18.45 -18.15 7.48
N GLU A 138 -17.30 -18.02 8.14
CA GLU A 138 -16.94 -16.83 8.89
C GLU A 138 -16.78 -15.60 7.99
N THR A 139 -17.24 -14.45 8.46
CA THR A 139 -17.19 -13.20 7.71
C THR A 139 -15.82 -12.53 7.86
N VAL A 140 -15.15 -12.33 6.74
CA VAL A 140 -13.88 -11.61 6.64
C VAL A 140 -14.05 -10.31 5.86
N LEU A 141 -13.64 -9.19 6.43
CA LEU A 141 -13.56 -7.90 5.74
C LEU A 141 -12.19 -7.71 5.10
N GLU A 142 -12.16 -7.36 3.81
CA GLU A 142 -10.99 -6.83 3.12
C GLU A 142 -11.26 -5.36 2.73
N PRO A 143 -10.77 -4.38 3.53
CA PRO A 143 -11.17 -2.97 3.42
C PRO A 143 -10.55 -2.23 2.23
N SER A 144 -9.52 -2.81 1.60
CA SER A 144 -8.85 -2.27 0.42
C SER A 144 -8.45 -3.42 -0.49
N CYS A 145 -9.44 -4.06 -1.11
CA CYS A 145 -9.28 -5.37 -1.72
C CYS A 145 -8.57 -5.38 -3.08
N GLY A 146 -8.45 -4.22 -3.74
CA GLY A 146 -8.00 -4.16 -5.11
C GLY A 146 -8.85 -5.02 -6.02
N THR A 147 -8.19 -5.87 -6.81
CA THR A 147 -8.84 -6.88 -7.64
C THR A 147 -9.34 -8.10 -6.85
N GLY A 148 -8.92 -8.27 -5.58
CA GLY A 148 -9.43 -9.29 -4.67
C GLY A 148 -8.60 -10.58 -4.58
N LEU A 149 -7.28 -10.51 -4.72
CA LEU A 149 -6.40 -11.68 -4.60
C LEU A 149 -6.39 -12.28 -3.18
N ILE A 150 -6.42 -11.45 -2.12
CA ILE A 150 -6.55 -11.94 -0.74
C ILE A 150 -7.95 -12.55 -0.54
N ALA A 151 -9.01 -11.89 -0.99
CA ALA A 151 -10.37 -12.44 -0.98
C ALA A 151 -10.48 -13.82 -1.65
N ALA A 152 -9.80 -14.03 -2.78
CA ALA A 152 -9.79 -15.33 -3.45
C ALA A 152 -9.20 -16.43 -2.56
N ALA A 153 -8.08 -16.15 -1.89
CA ALA A 153 -7.44 -17.07 -0.94
C ALA A 153 -8.31 -17.31 0.31
N LEU A 154 -8.92 -16.26 0.87
CA LEU A 154 -9.84 -16.38 2.01
C LEU A 154 -11.05 -17.27 1.68
N ARG A 155 -11.64 -17.12 0.49
CA ARG A 155 -12.74 -17.98 0.05
C ARG A 155 -12.31 -19.42 -0.18
N ALA A 156 -11.10 -19.65 -0.69
CA ALA A 156 -10.54 -20.99 -0.81
C ALA A 156 -10.31 -21.66 0.57
N MET A 157 -10.10 -20.84 1.60
CA MET A 157 -10.06 -21.26 3.01
C MET A 157 -11.45 -21.36 3.68
N GLY A 158 -12.54 -21.06 2.95
CA GLY A 158 -13.91 -21.24 3.43
C GLY A 158 -14.57 -20.01 4.04
N ALA A 159 -13.96 -18.83 3.94
CA ALA A 159 -14.54 -17.57 4.41
C ALA A 159 -15.68 -17.04 3.52
N THR A 160 -16.56 -16.27 4.14
CA THR A 160 -17.48 -15.33 3.46
C THR A 160 -16.81 -13.96 3.43
N VAL A 161 -16.63 -13.35 2.27
CA VAL A 161 -15.88 -12.09 2.13
C VAL A 161 -16.81 -10.89 2.03
N VAL A 162 -16.41 -9.80 2.70
CA VAL A 162 -16.96 -8.45 2.51
C VAL A 162 -15.83 -7.59 1.97
N LEU A 163 -16.09 -6.93 0.83
CA LEU A 163 -15.04 -6.31 0.02
C LEU A 163 -15.28 -4.81 -0.10
N ASN A 164 -14.21 -4.04 0.00
CA ASN A 164 -14.21 -2.61 -0.23
C ASN A 164 -13.01 -2.21 -1.10
N GLU A 165 -13.25 -1.44 -2.15
CA GLU A 165 -12.21 -0.87 -3.01
C GLU A 165 -12.67 0.50 -3.55
N ILE A 166 -11.82 1.51 -3.38
CA ILE A 166 -12.13 2.89 -3.74
C ILE A 166 -12.01 3.12 -5.26
N ASP A 167 -11.13 2.37 -5.93
CA ASP A 167 -10.98 2.43 -7.37
C ASP A 167 -12.13 1.67 -8.07
N PRO A 168 -13.00 2.34 -8.84
CA PRO A 168 -14.18 1.71 -9.43
C PRO A 168 -13.83 0.65 -10.47
N GLY A 169 -12.69 0.76 -11.15
CA GLY A 169 -12.25 -0.22 -12.15
C GLY A 169 -11.83 -1.54 -11.48
N ARG A 170 -11.01 -1.45 -10.43
CA ARG A 170 -10.59 -2.60 -9.63
C ARG A 170 -11.76 -3.21 -8.87
N ALA A 171 -12.67 -2.38 -8.33
CA ALA A 171 -13.89 -2.85 -7.70
C ALA A 171 -14.79 -3.64 -8.67
N ALA A 172 -14.95 -3.17 -9.91
CA ALA A 172 -15.72 -3.89 -10.94
C ALA A 172 -15.07 -5.23 -11.32
N LEU A 173 -13.74 -5.25 -11.49
CA LEU A 173 -13.00 -6.48 -11.75
C LEU A 173 -13.11 -7.48 -10.58
N ALA A 174 -12.94 -7.03 -9.34
CA ALA A 174 -13.10 -7.85 -8.15
C ALA A 174 -14.52 -8.41 -8.04
N ALA A 175 -15.53 -7.57 -8.25
CA ALA A 175 -16.93 -7.98 -8.20
C ALA A 175 -17.23 -9.08 -9.22
N ALA A 176 -16.76 -8.93 -10.45
CA ALA A 176 -16.93 -9.94 -11.50
C ALA A 176 -16.11 -11.22 -11.25
N ALA A 177 -14.83 -11.07 -10.89
CA ALA A 177 -13.90 -12.19 -10.70
C ALA A 177 -14.25 -13.05 -9.48
N LEU A 178 -14.85 -12.45 -8.44
CA LEU A 178 -15.31 -13.15 -7.24
C LEU A 178 -16.81 -13.46 -7.29
N GLY A 179 -17.62 -12.74 -8.05
CA GLY A 179 -19.08 -12.83 -7.95
C GLY A 179 -19.56 -12.38 -6.56
N ALA A 180 -19.04 -11.24 -6.09
CA ALA A 180 -19.37 -10.65 -4.79
C ALA A 180 -19.58 -9.14 -4.94
N SER A 181 -20.38 -8.53 -4.07
CA SER A 181 -20.53 -7.08 -4.02
C SER A 181 -19.27 -6.44 -3.44
N VAL A 182 -18.89 -5.27 -3.97
CA VAL A 182 -17.74 -4.47 -3.52
C VAL A 182 -18.23 -3.07 -3.22
N SER A 183 -18.00 -2.58 -2.00
CA SER A 183 -18.28 -1.19 -1.63
C SER A 183 -17.14 -0.26 -2.05
N GLY A 184 -17.43 1.04 -2.20
CA GLY A 184 -16.46 2.07 -2.58
C GLY A 184 -16.20 3.11 -1.48
N ARG A 185 -16.07 2.68 -0.22
CA ARG A 185 -15.84 3.56 0.94
C ARG A 185 -14.35 3.88 1.08
N ASP A 186 -14.02 5.02 1.67
CA ASP A 186 -12.64 5.30 2.07
C ASP A 186 -12.25 4.40 3.26
N ALA A 187 -11.26 3.55 3.02
CA ALA A 187 -10.77 2.58 4.01
C ALA A 187 -10.13 3.24 5.24
N GLU A 188 -9.71 4.52 5.17
CA GLU A 188 -9.25 5.27 6.34
C GLU A 188 -10.35 5.42 7.40
N PHE A 189 -11.60 5.51 6.95
CA PHE A 189 -12.78 5.68 7.79
C PHE A 189 -13.72 4.47 7.69
N ILE A 190 -13.17 3.26 7.49
CA ILE A 190 -13.98 2.07 7.25
C ILE A 190 -14.93 1.74 8.42
N ASP A 191 -14.52 2.03 9.66
CA ASP A 191 -15.40 1.89 10.82
C ASP A 191 -16.64 2.80 10.73
N ASP A 192 -16.46 4.03 10.26
CA ASP A 192 -17.54 5.02 10.17
C ASP A 192 -18.41 4.82 8.91
N LEU A 193 -17.80 4.39 7.79
CA LEU A 193 -18.42 4.41 6.47
C LEU A 193 -19.00 3.07 6.02
N LEU A 194 -18.57 1.95 6.61
CA LEU A 194 -19.13 0.65 6.28
C LEU A 194 -20.53 0.52 6.91
N ASP A 195 -21.43 -0.22 6.27
CA ASP A 195 -22.80 -0.34 6.75
C ASP A 195 -22.84 -1.03 8.12
N ALA A 196 -23.59 -0.47 9.08
CA ALA A 196 -23.61 -0.91 10.48
C ALA A 196 -23.86 -2.42 10.71
N PRO A 197 -24.69 -3.12 9.90
CA PRO A 197 -24.86 -4.57 10.04
C PRO A 197 -23.60 -5.40 9.76
N VAL A 198 -22.59 -4.82 9.08
CA VAL A 198 -21.35 -5.51 8.76
C VAL A 198 -20.40 -5.45 9.95
N ALA A 199 -20.45 -6.49 10.78
CA ALA A 199 -19.56 -6.68 11.93
C ALA A 199 -18.65 -7.91 11.71
N PRO A 200 -17.46 -7.73 11.10
CA PRO A 200 -16.58 -8.85 10.79
C PRO A 200 -15.95 -9.44 12.06
N THR A 201 -15.78 -10.76 12.09
CA THR A 201 -14.92 -11.44 13.09
C THR A 201 -13.49 -11.61 12.59
N LEU A 202 -13.25 -11.35 11.30
CA LEU A 202 -11.93 -11.35 10.69
C LEU A 202 -11.73 -10.14 9.80
N VAL A 203 -10.52 -9.59 9.84
CA VAL A 203 -10.04 -8.64 8.83
C VAL A 203 -8.75 -9.17 8.23
N ALA A 204 -8.61 -9.11 6.91
CA ALA A 204 -7.34 -9.32 6.23
C ALA A 204 -7.09 -8.14 5.29
N MET A 205 -5.90 -7.54 5.33
CA MET A 205 -5.64 -6.32 4.56
C MET A 205 -4.18 -6.13 4.14
N ASN A 206 -4.01 -5.42 3.02
CA ASN A 206 -2.75 -4.80 2.62
C ASN A 206 -3.05 -3.32 2.35
N PRO A 207 -3.03 -2.45 3.38
CA PRO A 207 -3.30 -1.03 3.18
C PRO A 207 -2.18 -0.40 2.32
N PRO A 208 -2.48 0.64 1.52
CA PRO A 208 -1.43 1.42 0.90
C PRO A 208 -0.54 2.06 1.98
N PHE A 209 0.77 2.06 1.75
CA PHE A 209 1.74 2.47 2.77
C PHE A 209 1.92 3.98 2.88
N SER A 210 1.48 4.75 1.87
CA SER A 210 1.36 6.21 1.94
C SER A 210 0.28 6.69 0.96
N SER A 211 -0.19 7.93 1.13
CA SER A 211 -0.91 8.65 0.07
C SER A 211 -0.01 9.72 -0.52
N SER A 212 -0.19 10.01 -1.81
CA SER A 212 0.43 11.16 -2.48
C SER A 212 -0.59 11.95 -3.31
N ALA A 213 -1.87 11.90 -2.94
CA ALA A 213 -2.89 12.67 -3.65
C ALA A 213 -2.63 14.19 -3.55
N ALA A 214 -2.02 14.68 -2.47
CA ALA A 214 -1.52 16.05 -2.38
C ALA A 214 -0.44 16.19 -1.30
N ARG A 215 0.79 16.57 -1.69
CA ARG A 215 1.91 17.07 -0.84
C ARG A 215 2.32 16.19 0.37
N THR A 216 3.54 15.67 0.31
CA THR A 216 4.26 14.91 1.36
C THR A 216 3.65 13.53 1.63
N ALA A 217 4.43 12.47 1.43
CA ALA A 217 4.00 11.11 1.76
C ALA A 217 3.65 11.03 3.25
N ASP A 218 2.38 10.80 3.59
CA ASP A 218 1.95 10.63 4.98
C ASP A 218 2.20 9.18 5.42
N PRO A 219 3.23 8.92 6.26
CA PRO A 219 3.58 7.56 6.68
C PRO A 219 2.57 6.98 7.69
N ALA A 220 1.68 7.79 8.25
CA ALA A 220 0.71 7.34 9.23
C ALA A 220 -0.55 6.71 8.61
N ILE A 221 -0.74 6.81 7.29
CA ILE A 221 -1.97 6.34 6.61
C ILE A 221 -2.21 4.86 6.78
N ALA A 222 -1.19 4.02 6.58
CA ALA A 222 -1.33 2.58 6.80
C ALA A 222 -1.76 2.27 8.24
N GLY A 223 -1.19 3.00 9.20
CA GLY A 223 -1.54 2.91 10.62
C GLY A 223 -2.99 3.32 10.91
N ARG A 224 -3.46 4.44 10.35
CA ARG A 224 -4.84 4.90 10.54
C ARG A 224 -5.85 3.90 9.96
N ARG A 225 -5.57 3.35 8.78
CA ARG A 225 -6.40 2.29 8.16
C ARG A 225 -6.42 1.02 9.00
N LEU A 226 -5.27 0.59 9.54
CA LEU A 226 -5.17 -0.53 10.46
C LEU A 226 -6.03 -0.32 11.71
N VAL A 227 -5.91 0.84 12.35
CA VAL A 227 -6.69 1.18 13.55
C VAL A 227 -8.19 1.26 13.25
N SER A 228 -8.57 1.86 12.12
CA SER A 228 -9.97 1.90 11.66
C SER A 228 -10.56 0.50 11.49
N ALA A 229 -9.80 -0.42 10.87
CA ALA A 229 -10.19 -1.81 10.76
C ALA A 229 -10.27 -2.55 12.11
N LEU A 230 -9.36 -2.27 13.05
CA LEU A 230 -9.40 -2.83 14.42
C LEU A 230 -10.62 -2.35 15.20
N LYS A 231 -11.05 -1.09 15.02
CA LYS A 231 -12.29 -0.58 15.63
C LYS A 231 -13.51 -1.36 15.11
N ARG A 232 -13.58 -1.57 13.78
CA ARG A 232 -14.66 -2.30 13.12
C ARG A 232 -14.72 -3.79 13.47
N LEU A 233 -13.58 -4.39 13.77
CA LEU A 233 -13.47 -5.79 14.16
C LEU A 233 -14.28 -6.07 15.44
N ARG A 234 -15.03 -7.17 15.46
CA ARG A 234 -15.76 -7.60 16.67
C ARG A 234 -14.79 -7.98 17.81
N PRO A 235 -15.21 -7.84 19.08
CA PRO A 235 -14.51 -8.48 20.20
C PRO A 235 -14.33 -9.99 19.92
N GLY A 236 -13.15 -10.52 20.26
CA GLY A 236 -12.73 -11.89 19.88
C GLY A 236 -12.31 -12.06 18.41
N GLY A 237 -12.40 -11.00 17.62
CA GLY A 237 -12.00 -11.06 16.22
C GLY A 237 -10.48 -11.09 16.05
N ARG A 238 -10.03 -11.52 14.86
CA ARG A 238 -8.62 -11.47 14.45
C ARG A 238 -8.43 -10.54 13.25
N LEU A 239 -7.37 -9.76 13.25
CA LEU A 239 -6.92 -8.97 12.11
C LEU A 239 -5.56 -9.46 11.64
N VAL A 240 -5.41 -9.56 10.33
CA VAL A 240 -4.13 -9.82 9.65
C VAL A 240 -3.84 -8.67 8.69
N ALA A 241 -2.65 -8.07 8.77
CA ALA A 241 -2.26 -7.00 7.88
C ALA A 241 -0.82 -7.17 7.36
N ILE A 242 -0.61 -6.82 6.10
CA ILE A 242 0.74 -6.56 5.56
C ILE A 242 1.06 -5.10 5.83
N MET A 243 2.18 -4.84 6.52
CA MET A 243 2.61 -3.50 6.90
C MET A 243 4.07 -3.27 6.45
N PRO A 244 4.54 -2.01 6.37
CA PRO A 244 5.96 -1.71 6.14
C PRO A 244 6.85 -2.32 7.24
N ALA A 245 8.08 -2.73 6.92
CA ALA A 245 9.00 -3.33 7.91
C ALA A 245 9.27 -2.45 9.14
N GLY A 246 9.17 -1.13 8.99
CA GLY A 246 9.26 -0.15 10.07
C GLY A 246 8.05 -0.11 11.02
N PHE A 247 7.05 -0.97 10.84
CA PHE A 247 5.92 -1.13 11.75
C PHE A 247 6.34 -1.91 13.00
N ASP A 248 6.77 -1.15 14.00
CA ASP A 248 7.31 -1.63 15.27
C ASP A 248 7.26 -0.50 16.31
N ALA A 249 7.15 -0.83 17.60
CA ALA A 249 7.10 0.14 18.71
C ALA A 249 8.27 1.13 18.71
N GLY A 250 9.47 0.68 18.35
CA GLY A 250 10.70 1.48 18.41
C GLY A 250 11.10 2.14 17.08
N ARG A 251 10.28 2.04 16.03
CA ARG A 251 10.64 2.47 14.66
C ARG A 251 9.71 3.56 14.13
N SER A 252 9.86 3.89 12.85
CA SER A 252 9.18 5.00 12.15
C SER A 252 7.65 4.99 12.25
N HIS A 253 7.02 3.85 12.55
CA HIS A 253 5.57 3.75 12.73
C HIS A 253 5.15 3.42 14.19
N GLY A 254 5.99 3.72 15.18
CA GLY A 254 5.75 3.38 16.59
C GLY A 254 4.50 3.99 17.22
N ALA A 255 3.98 5.11 16.69
CA ALA A 255 2.68 5.65 17.11
C ALA A 255 1.53 4.73 16.70
N ALA A 256 1.45 4.39 15.41
CA ALA A 256 0.43 3.48 14.89
C ALA A 256 0.51 2.08 15.51
N TRP A 257 1.72 1.60 15.82
CA TRP A 257 1.92 0.37 16.58
C TRP A 257 1.25 0.42 17.96
N ARG A 258 1.49 1.50 18.72
CA ARG A 258 0.91 1.68 20.05
C ARG A 258 -0.61 1.83 19.98
N ASP A 259 -1.12 2.58 19.00
CA ASP A 259 -2.55 2.75 18.81
C ASP A 259 -3.24 1.42 18.48
N ALA A 260 -2.64 0.61 17.60
CA ALA A 260 -3.15 -0.74 17.32
C ALA A 260 -3.14 -1.63 18.58
N GLY A 261 -2.07 -1.56 19.37
CA GLY A 261 -1.93 -2.27 20.64
C GLY A 261 -2.95 -1.86 21.72
N ALA A 262 -3.52 -0.66 21.64
CA ALA A 262 -4.60 -0.22 22.52
C ALA A 262 -5.95 -0.87 22.20
N TRP A 263 -6.12 -1.40 20.98
CA TRP A 263 -7.36 -2.04 20.53
C TRP A 263 -7.29 -3.56 20.52
N ALA A 264 -6.12 -4.14 20.26
CA ALA A 264 -5.94 -5.57 20.11
C ALA A 264 -4.53 -6.01 20.52
N ALA A 265 -4.42 -7.25 21.00
CA ALA A 265 -3.15 -7.84 21.38
C ALA A 265 -2.43 -8.39 20.14
N LEU A 266 -1.16 -8.01 19.96
CA LEU A 266 -0.32 -8.58 18.92
C LEU A 266 -0.06 -10.07 19.21
N ARG A 267 -0.22 -10.90 18.18
CA ARG A 267 0.06 -12.34 18.22
C ARG A 267 1.31 -12.71 17.42
N LEU A 268 1.50 -12.08 16.26
CA LEU A 268 2.59 -12.36 15.34
C LEU A 268 3.07 -11.07 14.70
N ARG A 269 4.39 -10.90 14.62
CA ARG A 269 5.06 -10.01 13.67
C ARG A 269 6.09 -10.83 12.91
N LEU A 270 5.80 -11.08 11.63
CA LEU A 270 6.62 -11.90 10.75
C LEU A 270 7.24 -11.05 9.65
N ALA A 271 8.56 -10.95 9.56
CA ALA A 271 9.20 -10.38 8.37
C ALA A 271 8.99 -11.32 7.18
N LEU A 272 8.47 -10.76 6.08
CA LEU A 272 8.20 -11.50 4.85
C LEU A 272 9.44 -11.53 3.96
N PRO A 273 9.56 -12.52 3.06
CA PRO A 273 10.66 -12.58 2.09
C PRO A 273 10.76 -11.27 1.31
N THR A 274 11.99 -10.77 1.12
CA THR A 274 12.25 -9.49 0.43
C THR A 274 11.78 -9.49 -1.03
N ASP A 275 11.66 -10.68 -1.63
CA ASP A 275 11.22 -10.87 -2.99
C ASP A 275 9.72 -11.17 -3.12
N ALA A 276 8.97 -11.17 -2.01
CA ALA A 276 7.55 -11.53 -2.00
C ALA A 276 6.69 -10.65 -2.90
N PHE A 277 7.10 -9.39 -3.15
CA PHE A 277 6.42 -8.45 -4.04
C PHE A 277 7.11 -8.24 -5.40
N ARG A 278 8.22 -8.95 -5.67
CA ARG A 278 9.04 -8.77 -6.89
C ARG A 278 8.22 -8.94 -8.17
N ALA A 279 7.31 -9.92 -8.21
CA ALA A 279 6.43 -10.18 -9.36
C ALA A 279 5.49 -9.00 -9.66
N HIS A 280 5.13 -8.22 -8.63
CA HIS A 280 4.28 -7.03 -8.74
C HIS A 280 5.11 -5.74 -8.81
N GLY A 281 6.42 -5.87 -9.05
CA GLY A 281 7.29 -4.75 -9.29
C GLY A 281 7.56 -3.88 -8.07
N ALA A 282 7.53 -4.42 -6.85
CA ALA A 282 7.95 -3.70 -5.64
C ALA A 282 9.05 -4.46 -4.88
N SER A 283 10.03 -3.71 -4.37
CA SER A 283 11.14 -4.21 -3.53
C SER A 283 11.07 -3.53 -2.16
N VAL A 284 9.93 -3.71 -1.48
CA VAL A 284 9.67 -3.11 -0.18
C VAL A 284 9.73 -4.21 0.88
N GLU A 285 10.53 -4.01 1.91
CA GLU A 285 10.53 -4.88 3.06
C GLU A 285 9.21 -4.73 3.81
N THR A 286 8.52 -5.84 4.02
CA THR A 286 7.19 -5.88 4.61
C THR A 286 7.13 -6.89 5.75
N VAL A 287 6.20 -6.68 6.66
CA VAL A 287 5.88 -7.60 7.74
C VAL A 287 4.42 -8.00 7.66
N LEU A 288 4.13 -9.25 8.00
CA LEU A 288 2.80 -9.73 8.29
C LEU A 288 2.56 -9.60 9.80
N VAL A 289 1.55 -8.83 10.19
CA VAL A 289 1.13 -8.71 11.59
C VAL A 289 -0.21 -9.38 11.81
N VAL A 290 -0.34 -10.06 12.95
CA VAL A 290 -1.59 -10.68 13.41
C VAL A 290 -1.95 -10.10 14.76
N TYR A 291 -3.17 -9.60 14.89
CA TYR A 291 -3.74 -9.04 16.11
C TYR A 291 -5.02 -9.78 16.47
N ASP A 292 -5.21 -10.08 17.76
CA ASP A 292 -6.48 -10.59 18.29
C ASP A 292 -7.12 -9.52 19.18
N LYS A 293 -8.40 -9.20 18.92
CA LYS A 293 -9.19 -8.26 19.72
C LYS A 293 -9.76 -8.95 20.96
N ALA A 294 -8.87 -9.55 21.73
CA ALA A 294 -9.13 -10.28 22.95
C ALA A 294 -7.94 -10.13 23.90
N ALA A 295 -8.14 -10.48 25.16
CA ALA A 295 -7.03 -10.61 26.09
C ALA A 295 -6.16 -11.80 25.69
N VAL A 296 -4.84 -11.59 25.63
CA VAL A 296 -3.87 -12.63 25.28
C VAL A 296 -2.81 -12.68 26.37
N SER A 297 -2.59 -13.87 26.94
CA SER A 297 -1.59 -14.10 27.98
C SER A 297 -0.20 -14.45 27.43
N ALA A 298 -0.15 -15.02 26.22
CA ALA A 298 1.08 -15.38 25.55
C ALA A 298 1.79 -14.14 24.97
N ALA A 299 3.13 -14.14 25.04
CA ALA A 299 3.94 -13.15 24.37
C ALA A 299 3.76 -13.24 22.83
N PRO A 300 3.84 -12.11 22.10
CA PRO A 300 3.79 -12.13 20.64
C PRO A 300 4.97 -12.91 20.06
N VAL A 301 4.73 -13.63 18.97
CA VAL A 301 5.80 -14.27 18.19
C VAL A 301 6.42 -13.24 17.26
N HIS A 302 7.74 -13.13 17.31
CA HIS A 302 8.54 -12.35 16.36
C HIS A 302 9.41 -13.33 15.56
N ALA A 303 9.30 -13.29 14.24
CA ALA A 303 10.01 -14.22 13.37
C ALA A 303 10.34 -13.58 12.03
N ASP A 304 11.29 -14.16 11.32
CA ASP A 304 11.66 -13.78 9.97
C ASP A 304 11.55 -15.03 9.07
N ALA A 305 11.01 -14.86 7.86
CA ALA A 305 10.92 -15.93 6.88
C ALA A 305 11.70 -15.55 5.61
N ALA A 306 12.61 -16.43 5.19
CA ALA A 306 13.34 -16.31 3.95
C ALA A 306 12.52 -16.78 2.74
N THR A 307 11.55 -17.66 2.97
CA THR A 307 10.66 -18.20 1.94
C THR A 307 9.19 -18.09 2.30
N LEU A 308 8.30 -18.18 1.30
CA LEU A 308 6.86 -18.21 1.55
C LEU A 308 6.42 -19.53 2.24
N ASP A 309 7.21 -20.61 2.13
CA ASP A 309 6.93 -21.88 2.85
C ASP A 309 7.20 -21.72 4.35
N GLU A 310 8.33 -21.09 4.70
CA GLU A 310 8.63 -20.70 6.09
C GLU A 310 7.58 -19.72 6.62
N ALA A 311 7.20 -18.72 5.82
CA ALA A 311 6.19 -17.75 6.22
C ALA A 311 4.84 -18.43 6.48
N LEU A 312 4.46 -19.41 5.65
CA LEU A 312 3.26 -20.23 5.85
C LEU A 312 3.35 -21.05 7.14
N ALA A 313 4.48 -21.72 7.39
CA ALA A 313 4.68 -22.51 8.60
C ALA A 313 4.57 -21.66 9.88
N VAL A 314 5.18 -20.46 9.88
CA VAL A 314 5.07 -19.52 11.01
C VAL A 314 3.64 -18.98 11.15
N ALA A 315 2.97 -18.64 10.05
CA ALA A 315 1.58 -18.19 10.08
C ALA A 315 0.63 -19.23 10.70
N LEU A 316 0.87 -20.52 10.45
CA LEU A 316 0.08 -21.62 10.98
C LEU A 316 0.41 -21.98 12.44
N SER A 317 1.59 -21.63 12.94
CA SER A 317 1.96 -21.90 14.34
C SER A 317 1.21 -21.01 15.34
N VAL A 318 0.72 -19.84 14.90
CA VAL A 318 -0.01 -18.87 15.73
C VAL A 318 -1.51 -19.12 15.65
N THR A 319 -2.01 -20.05 16.46
CA THR A 319 -3.42 -20.46 16.45
C THR A 319 -4.36 -19.40 17.03
N ARG A 320 -5.61 -19.42 16.57
CA ARG A 320 -6.73 -18.75 17.24
C ARG A 320 -7.10 -19.52 18.50
N GLY A 321 -7.46 -18.81 19.58
CA GLY A 321 -7.91 -19.44 20.83
C GLY A 321 -9.09 -20.39 20.60
N ALA A 322 -9.13 -21.49 21.34
CA ALA A 322 -10.21 -22.48 21.29
C ALA A 322 -11.51 -21.95 21.92
N GLU A 323 -11.40 -21.03 22.88
CA GLU A 323 -12.55 -20.31 23.42
C GLU A 323 -12.91 -19.18 22.47
N GLU A 324 -13.93 -19.35 21.64
CA GLU A 324 -14.73 -18.25 21.04
C GLU A 324 -15.61 -18.80 19.91
N LEU A 325 -16.57 -19.66 20.24
CA LEU A 325 -17.87 -19.77 19.56
C LEU A 325 -18.78 -20.54 20.53
N GLY A 326 -18.90 -20.01 21.75
CA GLY A 326 -19.76 -20.50 22.80
C GLY A 326 -20.12 -19.31 23.66
N GLU A 327 -21.42 -18.99 23.68
CA GLU A 327 -22.07 -17.96 24.48
C GLU A 327 -21.78 -16.50 24.13
N THR A 328 -22.86 -15.76 23.86
CA THR A 328 -22.90 -14.30 23.95
C THR A 328 -22.38 -13.89 25.33
N PRO A 329 -21.31 -13.07 25.43
CA PRO A 329 -21.06 -12.37 26.67
C PRO A 329 -22.18 -11.34 26.80
N SER A 330 -23.06 -11.60 27.76
CA SER A 330 -23.83 -10.57 28.45
C SER A 330 -22.95 -9.34 28.65
N ALA A 331 -23.51 -8.15 28.42
CA ALA A 331 -22.86 -6.87 28.57
C ALA A 331 -22.34 -6.67 30.01
N ALA A 332 -21.17 -7.23 30.32
CA ALA A 332 -20.38 -6.84 31.47
C ALA A 332 -19.59 -5.61 31.05
N SER A 333 -20.14 -4.45 31.39
CA SER A 333 -19.54 -3.14 31.21
C SER A 333 -18.12 -3.14 31.77
N LEU A 334 -17.12 -2.89 30.92
CA LEU A 334 -15.82 -2.42 31.40
C LEU A 334 -16.07 -1.14 32.19
N PRO A 335 -15.51 -0.96 33.41
CA PRO A 335 -15.70 0.28 34.14
C PRO A 335 -14.99 1.38 33.35
N LEU A 336 -15.79 2.25 32.74
CA LEU A 336 -15.34 3.54 32.24
C LEU A 336 -14.81 4.30 33.46
N ALA A 337 -13.48 4.39 33.58
CA ALA A 337 -12.87 5.21 34.63
C ALA A 337 -13.31 6.66 34.40
N SER A 338 -14.32 7.10 35.17
CA SER A 338 -14.79 8.48 35.14
C SER A 338 -13.66 9.37 35.62
N VAL A 339 -13.12 10.22 34.74
CA VAL A 339 -12.22 11.30 35.13
C VAL A 339 -13.05 12.32 35.92
N ARG A 340 -13.12 12.11 37.23
CA ARG A 340 -13.76 13.02 38.17
C ARG A 340 -12.81 14.21 38.37
N ARG A 341 -13.18 15.37 37.82
CA ARG A 341 -12.53 16.66 38.11
C ARG A 341 -12.64 16.93 39.61
N THR A 342 -11.54 16.77 40.36
CA THR A 342 -11.43 17.30 41.72
C THR A 342 -10.73 18.64 41.70
N LYS A 343 -11.37 19.61 42.34
CA LYS A 343 -10.91 20.99 42.51
C LYS A 343 -9.60 21.02 43.30
N SER A 344 -8.78 21.97 42.92
CA SER A 344 -7.49 22.38 43.47
C SER A 344 -7.51 22.50 45.00
N ALA A 345 -6.53 21.89 45.66
CA ALA A 345 -6.12 22.25 47.01
C ALA A 345 -4.60 22.46 47.00
N SER A 346 -4.18 23.64 47.46
CA SER A 346 -2.82 24.14 47.52
C SER A 346 -2.07 23.64 48.75
N VAL A 347 -0.84 23.15 48.60
CA VAL A 347 0.21 23.21 49.64
C VAL A 347 1.60 23.09 48.99
N PRO A 348 2.73 23.44 49.66
CA PRO A 348 3.66 24.43 49.16
C PRO A 348 4.99 23.82 48.70
N ARG A 349 5.74 24.68 48.01
CA ARG A 349 7.08 24.46 47.47
C ARG A 349 8.12 24.26 48.59
N THR A 350 8.94 23.24 48.46
CA THR A 350 10.37 23.31 48.83
C THR A 350 11.20 22.70 47.71
N ALA A 351 12.19 23.48 47.28
CA ALA A 351 13.05 23.20 46.14
C ALA A 351 14.34 22.54 46.61
N THR A 352 14.83 21.58 45.83
CA THR A 352 16.25 21.25 45.72
C THR A 352 16.54 20.89 44.25
N PRO A 353 17.52 21.53 43.58
CA PRO A 353 17.85 21.23 42.20
C PRO A 353 18.95 20.16 42.14
N VAL A 354 18.73 19.11 41.35
CA VAL A 354 19.80 18.18 40.92
C VAL A 354 19.70 18.05 39.41
N GLY A 355 20.86 18.21 38.76
CA GLY A 355 21.02 18.66 37.38
C GLY A 355 20.35 17.82 36.31
N ALA A 356 19.67 18.51 35.40
CA ALA A 356 19.27 17.97 34.10
C ALA A 356 20.44 18.12 33.11
N SER A 357 21.03 17.00 32.69
CA SER A 357 21.88 16.95 31.51
C SER A 357 20.99 16.95 30.27
N THR A 358 20.73 18.12 29.69
CA THR A 358 20.22 18.25 28.33
C THR A 358 21.37 18.10 27.33
N PRO A 359 21.27 17.27 26.27
CA PRO A 359 22.07 17.50 25.08
C PRO A 359 21.41 18.67 24.34
N ALA A 360 21.73 19.89 24.76
CA ALA A 360 21.45 21.05 23.92
C ALA A 360 22.46 20.99 22.77
N LEU A 361 21.99 20.59 21.58
CA LEU A 361 22.67 20.93 20.34
C LEU A 361 22.60 22.46 20.22
N ALA A 362 23.55 23.14 20.86
CA ALA A 362 23.74 24.57 20.71
C ALA A 362 24.25 24.83 19.28
N LEU A 363 23.33 24.84 18.32
CA LEU A 363 23.49 25.64 17.12
C LEU A 363 23.66 27.07 17.59
N ARG A 364 24.92 27.49 17.75
CA ARG A 364 25.28 28.90 17.84
C ARG A 364 24.52 29.59 16.71
N ARG A 365 23.69 30.58 17.05
CA ARG A 365 22.99 31.42 16.06
C ARG A 365 24.05 32.19 15.28
N GLU A 366 24.57 31.57 14.22
CA GLU A 366 25.40 32.23 13.23
C GLU A 366 24.51 33.27 12.53
N LYS A 367 25.05 34.47 12.30
CA LYS A 367 24.31 35.52 11.59
C LYS A 367 24.08 35.03 10.16
N PRO A 368 22.84 35.01 9.65
CA PRO A 368 22.57 34.65 8.26
C PRO A 368 23.23 35.66 7.32
N GLU A 369 23.92 35.15 6.30
CA GLU A 369 24.58 35.94 5.27
C GLU A 369 24.01 35.58 3.89
N PRO A 370 23.96 36.52 2.93
CA PRO A 370 23.52 36.21 1.57
C PRO A 370 24.38 35.13 0.93
N LEU A 371 23.74 34.13 0.31
CA LEU A 371 24.45 33.08 -0.43
C LEU A 371 25.31 33.68 -1.54
N GLU A 372 26.61 33.38 -1.50
CA GLU A 372 27.54 33.70 -2.56
C GLU A 372 27.53 32.61 -3.64
N TYR A 373 27.06 32.95 -4.83
CA TYR A 373 27.22 32.17 -6.04
C TYR A 373 27.68 33.03 -7.21
N VAL A 374 28.32 32.39 -8.19
CA VAL A 374 28.72 32.96 -9.48
C VAL A 374 27.79 32.42 -10.56
N VAL A 375 27.19 33.30 -11.37
CA VAL A 375 26.39 32.88 -12.53
C VAL A 375 27.32 32.41 -13.64
N VAL A 376 27.08 31.21 -14.15
CA VAL A 376 27.85 30.65 -15.27
C VAL A 376 27.15 31.02 -16.57
N GLU A 377 27.73 31.94 -17.35
CA GLU A 377 27.11 32.42 -18.60
C GLU A 377 27.15 31.37 -19.71
N THR A 378 28.27 30.68 -19.86
CA THR A 378 28.47 29.59 -20.82
C THR A 378 28.33 28.26 -20.09
N VAL A 379 27.16 27.63 -20.20
CA VAL A 379 27.02 26.22 -19.81
C VAL A 379 27.88 25.44 -20.80
N ALA A 380 29.02 24.90 -20.37
CA ALA A 380 29.81 24.00 -21.19
C ALA A 380 28.89 22.89 -21.67
N GLY A 381 28.70 22.82 -22.99
CA GLY A 381 27.61 22.07 -23.59
C GLY A 381 27.82 20.56 -23.46
N ASP A 382 27.17 19.95 -22.47
CA ASP A 382 26.79 18.53 -22.53
C ASP A 382 25.46 18.33 -23.30
N ALA A 383 25.02 19.34 -24.05
CA ALA A 383 23.97 19.18 -25.07
C ALA A 383 24.36 18.18 -26.19
N ALA A 384 25.63 17.79 -26.26
CA ALA A 384 26.13 16.69 -27.08
C ALA A 384 25.93 15.31 -26.39
N ALA A 385 26.14 15.20 -25.07
CA ALA A 385 25.97 13.94 -24.33
C ALA A 385 24.50 13.52 -24.18
N ALA A 386 23.57 14.48 -24.11
CA ALA A 386 22.12 14.21 -24.08
C ALA A 386 21.58 13.65 -25.41
N ARG A 387 22.32 13.77 -26.53
CA ARG A 387 21.91 13.27 -27.85
C ARG A 387 22.43 11.86 -28.16
N ASP A 388 23.59 11.48 -27.64
CA ASP A 388 24.21 10.17 -27.92
C ASP A 388 23.76 9.04 -26.98
N GLY A 389 23.10 9.37 -25.85
CA GLY A 389 22.80 8.39 -24.80
C GLY A 389 21.49 7.60 -24.91
N GLY A 390 20.63 7.85 -25.91
CA GLY A 390 19.39 7.10 -26.18
C GLY A 390 18.36 6.94 -25.04
N GLY A 391 18.63 7.49 -23.85
CA GLY A 391 17.83 7.32 -22.63
C GLY A 391 16.95 8.53 -22.34
N LEU A 392 15.79 8.30 -21.70
CA LEU A 392 14.82 9.34 -21.34
C LEU A 392 15.36 10.31 -20.27
N TYR A 393 16.37 9.89 -19.49
CA TYR A 393 16.92 10.62 -18.35
C TYR A 393 18.45 10.79 -18.46
N THR A 394 18.95 11.92 -17.99
CA THR A 394 20.38 12.25 -17.88
C THR A 394 20.72 12.64 -16.44
N PRO A 395 21.96 12.45 -15.95
CA PRO A 395 22.36 12.90 -14.62
C PRO A 395 22.15 14.42 -14.47
N TYR A 396 21.46 14.83 -13.42
CA TYR A 396 21.22 16.23 -13.09
C TYR A 396 22.49 16.85 -12.50
N ARG A 397 22.82 18.06 -12.92
CA ARG A 397 23.89 18.90 -12.36
C ARG A 397 23.42 20.35 -12.31
N VAL A 398 23.85 21.08 -11.29
CA VAL A 398 23.60 22.54 -11.18
C VAL A 398 24.27 23.23 -12.36
N ALA A 399 23.47 23.80 -13.26
CA ALA A 399 23.95 24.25 -14.56
C ALA A 399 24.16 25.77 -14.67
N ARG A 400 23.47 26.58 -13.85
CA ARG A 400 23.50 28.07 -13.97
C ARG A 400 24.25 28.81 -12.89
N ILE A 401 24.61 28.15 -11.79
CA ILE A 401 25.36 28.78 -10.72
C ILE A 401 26.48 27.87 -10.22
N ALA A 402 27.61 28.46 -9.88
CA ALA A 402 28.65 27.81 -9.10
C ALA A 402 28.62 28.38 -7.68
N ILE A 403 28.44 27.50 -6.69
CA ILE A 403 28.42 27.85 -5.27
C ILE A 403 29.73 27.37 -4.64
N PRO A 404 30.66 28.27 -4.27
CA PRO A 404 31.92 27.87 -3.65
C PRO A 404 31.71 27.04 -2.38
N GLY A 405 32.32 25.86 -2.32
CA GLY A 405 32.27 24.98 -1.15
C GLY A 405 30.98 24.19 -0.97
N ALA A 406 30.04 24.22 -1.93
CA ALA A 406 28.87 23.34 -1.91
C ALA A 406 29.26 21.88 -2.17
N ALA A 407 28.60 20.96 -1.48
CA ALA A 407 28.76 19.52 -1.69
C ALA A 407 27.78 19.02 -2.75
N ASP A 408 28.17 18.00 -3.52
CA ASP A 408 27.26 17.29 -4.42
C ASP A 408 26.10 16.64 -3.64
N HIS A 409 24.95 16.49 -4.29
CA HIS A 409 23.82 15.79 -3.69
C HIS A 409 24.15 14.31 -3.39
N ALA A 410 23.84 13.87 -2.16
CA ALA A 410 24.23 12.54 -1.65
C ALA A 410 23.68 11.35 -2.46
N THR A 411 22.52 11.53 -3.10
CA THR A 411 21.98 10.57 -4.08
C THR A 411 22.13 11.11 -5.50
N PRO A 412 22.48 10.28 -6.49
CA PRO A 412 22.51 10.69 -7.90
C PRO A 412 21.13 11.22 -8.33
N LEU A 413 21.10 12.49 -8.72
CA LEU A 413 19.91 13.11 -9.29
C LEU A 413 19.89 12.92 -10.81
N VAL A 414 18.69 12.83 -11.37
CA VAL A 414 18.47 12.73 -12.82
C VAL A 414 17.39 13.72 -13.25
N GLU A 415 17.50 14.21 -14.48
CA GLU A 415 16.50 15.02 -15.15
C GLU A 415 16.16 14.43 -16.51
N SER A 416 15.02 14.84 -17.09
CA SER A 416 14.69 14.39 -18.44
C SER A 416 15.66 15.00 -19.46
N ALA A 417 15.97 14.24 -20.52
CA ALA A 417 16.82 14.74 -21.61
C ALA A 417 16.27 16.04 -22.24
N ALA A 418 14.94 16.20 -22.25
CA ALA A 418 14.28 17.42 -22.72
C ALA A 418 14.51 18.62 -21.80
N MET A 419 14.57 18.43 -20.47
CA MET A 419 14.87 19.50 -19.52
C MET A 419 16.34 19.89 -19.57
N ALA A 420 17.25 18.92 -19.64
CA ALA A 420 18.69 19.18 -19.76
C ALA A 420 19.06 19.91 -21.06
N ALA A 421 18.25 19.76 -22.12
CA ALA A 421 18.46 20.46 -23.39
C ALA A 421 18.10 21.96 -23.34
N ILE A 422 17.47 22.44 -22.26
CA ILE A 422 17.03 23.82 -22.11
C ILE A 422 17.84 24.49 -21.01
N THR A 423 18.53 25.59 -21.33
CA THR A 423 19.26 26.38 -20.35
C THR A 423 18.29 27.14 -19.43
N PRO A 424 18.30 26.90 -18.11
CA PRO A 424 17.44 27.65 -17.20
C PRO A 424 17.86 29.12 -17.10
N PRO A 425 16.93 30.04 -16.76
CA PRO A 425 17.28 31.45 -16.56
C PRO A 425 18.25 31.61 -15.38
N ALA A 426 19.12 32.62 -15.43
CA ALA A 426 20.03 32.92 -14.33
C ALA A 426 19.24 33.34 -13.07
N PRO A 427 19.52 32.76 -11.90
CA PRO A 427 18.87 33.17 -10.66
C PRO A 427 19.32 34.56 -10.25
N SER A 428 18.37 35.36 -9.77
CA SER A 428 18.60 36.73 -9.26
C SER A 428 18.46 36.83 -7.74
N HIS A 429 18.06 35.76 -7.05
CA HIS A 429 17.81 35.77 -5.62
C HIS A 429 18.96 35.12 -4.83
N ARG A 430 19.41 35.80 -3.76
CA ARG A 430 20.43 35.31 -2.83
C ARG A 430 19.79 35.07 -1.47
N PRO A 431 19.43 33.81 -1.13
CA PRO A 431 18.82 33.52 0.17
C PRO A 431 19.82 33.81 1.31
N LEU A 432 19.30 34.24 2.47
CA LEU A 432 20.10 34.44 3.68
C LEU A 432 20.26 33.11 4.42
N LEU A 433 21.49 32.60 4.49
CA LEU A 433 21.80 31.29 5.07
C LEU A 433 22.92 31.40 6.10
N ALA A 434 22.94 30.48 7.08
CA ALA A 434 24.07 30.37 7.98
C ALA A 434 25.27 29.76 7.22
N PRO A 435 26.46 30.41 7.20
CA PRO A 435 27.63 29.89 6.48
C PRO A 435 28.04 28.45 6.85
N SER A 436 27.73 28.01 8.08
CA SER A 436 27.94 26.63 8.52
C SER A 436 27.16 25.57 7.74
N LEU A 437 26.04 25.91 7.07
CA LEU A 437 25.26 24.96 6.27
C LEU A 437 26.02 24.48 5.03
N ILE A 438 26.78 25.38 4.40
CA ILE A 438 27.63 25.08 3.24
C ILE A 438 28.91 24.39 3.72
N ARG A 439 29.58 24.97 4.72
CA ARG A 439 30.85 24.46 5.26
C ARG A 439 30.77 23.02 5.80
N ARG A 440 29.61 22.61 6.31
CA ARG A 440 29.37 21.26 6.84
C ARG A 440 28.76 20.30 5.81
N GLY A 441 28.49 20.77 4.58
CA GLY A 441 27.79 19.99 3.55
C GLY A 441 26.38 19.57 3.97
N ALA A 442 25.73 20.35 4.84
CA ALA A 442 24.39 20.02 5.35
C ALA A 442 23.30 20.24 4.28
N LEU A 443 23.59 21.07 3.28
CA LEU A 443 22.78 21.27 2.08
C LEU A 443 23.65 21.02 0.86
N SER A 444 23.09 20.32 -0.12
CA SER A 444 23.77 20.10 -1.40
C SER A 444 23.62 21.28 -2.35
N ASP A 445 24.47 21.32 -3.36
CA ASP A 445 24.39 22.21 -4.52
C ASP A 445 22.97 22.35 -5.12
N ALA A 446 22.30 21.24 -5.42
CA ALA A 446 20.96 21.20 -5.99
C ALA A 446 19.89 21.79 -5.03
N GLN A 447 20.03 21.56 -3.72
CA GLN A 447 19.13 22.14 -2.73
C GLN A 447 19.34 23.66 -2.63
N LEU A 448 20.59 24.13 -2.69
CA LEU A 448 20.92 25.56 -2.66
C LEU A 448 20.47 26.28 -3.95
N GLU A 449 20.55 25.64 -5.11
CA GLU A 449 20.02 26.16 -6.38
C GLU A 449 18.50 26.36 -6.32
N SER A 450 17.77 25.41 -5.73
CA SER A 450 16.31 25.51 -5.57
C SER A 450 15.88 26.74 -4.76
N TRP A 451 16.71 27.20 -3.82
CA TRP A 451 16.46 28.39 -3.00
C TRP A 451 16.96 29.69 -3.63
N SER A 452 17.76 29.60 -4.69
CA SER A 452 18.28 30.76 -5.43
C SER A 452 17.36 31.13 -6.60
N THR A 453 16.46 30.21 -6.99
CA THR A 453 15.46 30.43 -8.03
C THR A 453 14.16 30.94 -7.39
N PRO A 454 13.63 32.13 -7.78
CA PRO A 454 12.39 32.62 -7.20
C PRO A 454 11.24 31.65 -7.49
N ALA A 455 10.43 31.33 -6.48
CA ALA A 455 9.14 30.70 -6.70
C ALA A 455 8.31 31.63 -7.60
N ARG A 456 7.93 31.17 -8.80
CA ARG A 456 6.91 31.87 -9.58
C ARG A 456 5.64 31.95 -8.72
N PRO A 457 4.98 33.11 -8.65
CA PRO A 457 3.75 33.27 -7.88
C PRO A 457 2.64 32.32 -8.34
#